data_AF-A0A5C7GYA4-F1
#
_entry.id   AF-A0A5C7GYA4-F1
#
_cell.length_a   1.000
_cell.length_b   1.000
_cell.length_c   1.000
_cell.angle_alpha   90.00
_cell.angle_beta   90.00
_cell.angle_gamma   90.00
#
_symmetry.space_group_name_H-M   'P 1'
#
loop_
_entity.id
_entity.type
_entity.pdbx_description
1 polymer ?
#
loop_
_entity_poly.entity_id
_entity_poly.type
_entity_poly.pdbx_seq_one_letter_code
_entity_poly.pdbx_strand_id
1 'polypeptide(L)'
;MMELEVIRHDSHLHELELKSYNKLYRCNGCRELGFGLRFRCEQCNFSLHKECAHADQTTSHDFFKNDTFKFFSKPPDRQRRTCCHGCGRDAIGFVYHCEDIGWYLHPCCHSLPCRLKFDYVEFRLRNRVTSTCLWCNKSWSEGTVSVIQGWSYVSECKKYNFHVFCATEMMFQEYEKGVHLGNSLEQSLQGFLEIYLGGILKKTKEEEYSDEFCNHQPCLRAYIGSS
;
A
#
# COMPACT_ATOMS: atom_id res chain seq x y z
N MET A 1 -9.71 25.51 3.23
CA MET A 1 -9.03 25.71 4.53
C MET A 1 -8.98 24.34 5.17
N MET A 2 -7.82 23.67 5.23
CA MET A 2 -7.74 22.41 5.97
C MET A 2 -7.79 22.74 7.45
N GLU A 3 -8.71 22.14 8.19
CA GLU A 3 -8.77 22.28 9.64
C GLU A 3 -7.44 21.82 10.27
N LEU A 4 -7.00 22.55 11.28
CA LEU A 4 -5.84 22.17 12.09
C LEU A 4 -6.24 20.98 12.95
N GLU A 5 -5.77 19.79 12.57
CA GLU A 5 -5.94 18.59 13.38
C GLU A 5 -4.70 18.44 14.29
N VAL A 6 -4.93 18.45 15.60
CA VAL A 6 -3.89 18.35 16.64
C VAL A 6 -4.25 17.22 17.60
N ILE A 7 -3.27 16.37 17.92
CA ILE A 7 -3.47 15.24 18.82
C ILE A 7 -2.39 15.17 19.89
N ARG A 8 -2.75 14.59 21.04
CA ARG A 8 -1.80 14.02 22.00
C ARG A 8 -1.76 12.52 21.76
N HIS A 9 -0.58 11.95 21.60
CA HIS A 9 -0.42 10.54 21.27
C HIS A 9 0.44 9.83 22.31
N ASP A 10 -0.01 8.70 22.86
CA ASP A 10 0.63 8.03 24.02
C ASP A 10 2.11 7.67 23.82
N SER A 11 2.56 7.52 22.58
CA SER A 11 3.96 7.24 22.27
C SER A 11 4.88 8.47 22.22
N HIS A 12 4.35 9.67 22.45
CA HIS A 12 5.11 10.91 22.39
C HIS A 12 4.58 11.98 23.36
N LEU A 13 5.48 12.75 23.97
CA LEU A 13 5.11 13.72 25.02
C LEU A 13 4.46 15.01 24.47
N HIS A 14 4.91 15.48 23.31
CA HIS A 14 4.42 16.72 22.71
C HIS A 14 3.20 16.48 21.83
N GLU A 15 2.42 17.54 21.61
CA GLU A 15 1.33 17.54 20.64
C GLU A 15 1.86 17.33 19.21
N LEU A 16 1.08 16.62 18.42
CA LEU A 16 1.36 16.37 17.00
C LEU A 16 0.31 17.06 16.16
N GLU A 17 0.75 17.79 15.14
CA GLU A 17 -0.11 18.48 14.19
C GLU A 17 -0.13 17.74 12.86
N LEU A 18 -1.32 17.60 12.24
CA LEU A 18 -1.43 17.05 10.89
C LEU A 18 -0.90 18.06 9.87
N LYS A 19 0.18 17.71 9.19
CA LYS A 19 0.84 18.57 8.19
C LYS A 19 1.18 17.78 6.94
N SER A 20 1.09 18.43 5.79
CA SER A 20 1.59 17.91 4.53
C SER A 20 2.89 18.60 4.13
N TYR A 21 3.87 17.79 3.72
CA TYR A 21 5.13 18.25 3.18
C TYR A 21 5.48 17.41 1.96
N ASN A 22 5.96 18.05 0.88
CA ASN A 22 6.47 17.36 -0.31
C ASN A 22 7.86 16.70 -0.04
N LYS A 23 7.92 15.74 0.90
CA LYS A 23 9.14 15.03 1.29
C LYS A 23 8.86 13.67 1.90
N LEU A 24 9.79 12.72 1.75
CA LEU A 24 9.75 11.46 2.49
C LEU A 24 9.98 11.65 3.99
N TYR A 25 9.51 10.68 4.76
CA TYR A 25 9.89 10.50 6.16
C TYR A 25 9.79 9.06 6.59
N ARG A 26 10.42 8.76 7.73
CA ARG A 26 10.22 7.53 8.45
C ARG A 26 9.25 7.76 9.59
N CYS A 27 8.20 6.95 9.66
CA CYS A 27 7.27 6.96 10.78
C CYS A 27 7.97 6.45 12.06
N ASN A 28 7.85 7.19 13.15
CA ASN A 28 8.42 6.79 14.45
C ASN A 28 7.64 5.64 15.11
N GLY A 29 6.38 5.43 14.71
CA GLY A 29 5.54 4.33 15.16
C GLY A 29 5.89 3.01 14.48
N CYS A 30 5.45 2.82 13.24
CA CYS A 30 5.60 1.54 12.52
C CYS A 30 6.97 1.34 11.86
N ARG A 31 7.81 2.37 11.80
CA ARG A 31 9.14 2.39 11.15
C ARG A 31 9.15 2.33 9.63
N GLU A 32 7.98 2.26 8.99
CA GLU A 32 7.87 2.35 7.54
C GLU A 32 8.01 3.78 7.04
N LEU A 33 8.37 3.88 5.76
CA LEU A 33 8.44 5.15 5.06
C LEU A 33 7.03 5.69 4.75
N GLY A 34 6.90 7.00 4.74
CA GLY A 34 5.71 7.73 4.31
C GLY A 34 6.12 8.94 3.48
N PHE A 35 5.12 9.56 2.85
CA PHE A 35 5.31 10.77 2.06
C PHE A 35 4.19 11.76 2.36
N GLY A 36 4.46 13.06 2.24
CA GLY A 36 3.35 14.02 2.27
C GLY A 36 2.84 14.25 3.69
N LEU A 37 1.58 13.85 3.88
CA LEU A 37 0.75 14.06 5.04
C LEU A 37 1.19 13.18 6.21
N ARG A 38 1.38 13.79 7.37
CA ARG A 38 1.81 13.12 8.59
C ARG A 38 1.41 13.93 9.82
N PHE A 39 1.28 13.25 10.94
CA PHE A 39 1.31 13.93 12.23
C PHE A 39 2.76 14.27 12.58
N ARG A 40 3.04 15.55 12.85
CA ARG A 40 4.39 16.06 13.08
C ARG A 40 4.46 16.80 14.42
N CYS A 41 5.48 16.48 15.20
CA CYS A 41 5.88 17.33 16.32
C CYS A 41 6.73 18.49 15.79
N GLU A 42 6.40 19.72 16.16
CA GLU A 42 7.22 20.90 15.82
C GLU A 42 8.41 21.07 16.76
N GLN A 43 8.34 20.48 17.96
CA GLN A 43 9.39 20.61 18.97
C GLN A 43 10.53 19.60 18.77
N CYS A 44 10.31 18.51 18.02
CA CYS A 44 11.33 17.50 17.77
C CYS A 44 11.10 16.74 16.45
N ASN A 45 12.02 15.84 16.09
CA ASN A 45 11.93 15.07 14.84
C ASN A 45 11.01 13.84 14.91
N PHE A 46 9.85 13.97 15.57
CA PHE A 46 8.87 12.89 15.69
C PHE A 46 7.76 13.03 14.65
N SER A 47 7.45 11.94 13.95
CA SER A 47 6.40 11.91 12.93
C SER A 47 5.70 10.57 12.87
N LEU A 48 4.38 10.59 12.69
CA LEU A 48 3.55 9.40 12.49
C LEU A 48 2.80 9.47 11.17
N HIS A 49 2.58 8.32 10.53
CA HIS A 49 1.50 8.19 9.56
C HIS A 49 0.15 8.49 10.22
N LYS A 50 -0.84 8.93 9.43
CA LYS A 50 -2.20 9.17 9.94
C LYS A 50 -2.78 7.89 10.57
N GLU A 51 -2.54 6.75 9.93
CA GLU A 51 -2.98 5.43 10.37
C GLU A 51 -2.25 4.97 11.64
N CYS A 52 -1.02 5.44 11.87
CA CYS A 52 -0.27 5.14 13.09
C CYS A 52 -0.67 6.03 14.26
N ALA A 53 -1.13 7.24 13.97
CA ALA A 53 -1.60 8.20 14.97
C ALA A 53 -3.02 7.89 15.45
N HIS A 54 -3.86 7.34 14.57
CA HIS A 54 -5.24 6.95 14.84
C HIS A 54 -5.40 5.43 14.89
N ALA A 55 -4.38 4.70 15.34
CA ALA A 55 -4.47 3.25 15.44
C ALA A 55 -5.44 2.87 16.58
N ASP A 56 -6.57 2.26 16.23
CA ASP A 56 -7.52 1.72 17.18
C ASP A 56 -6.93 0.52 17.94
N GLN A 57 -7.38 0.31 19.18
CA GLN A 57 -6.93 -0.86 19.97
C GLN A 57 -7.30 -2.18 19.29
N THR A 58 -8.42 -2.22 18.58
CA THR A 58 -8.91 -3.37 17.85
C THR A 58 -9.60 -2.94 16.56
N THR A 59 -9.35 -3.65 15.48
CA THR A 59 -9.96 -3.40 14.17
C THR A 59 -10.16 -4.71 13.41
N SER A 60 -11.01 -4.66 12.38
CA SER A 60 -11.03 -5.67 11.32
C SER A 60 -10.50 -5.06 10.02
N HIS A 61 -10.19 -5.92 9.06
CA HIS A 61 -9.77 -5.53 7.73
C HIS A 61 -10.77 -6.08 6.73
N ASP A 62 -11.14 -5.32 5.70
CA ASP A 62 -12.16 -5.76 4.71
C ASP A 62 -11.82 -7.08 4.01
N PHE A 63 -10.51 -7.31 3.83
CA PHE A 63 -9.97 -8.56 3.28
C PHE A 63 -10.08 -9.76 4.25
N PHE A 64 -10.27 -9.52 5.55
CA PHE A 64 -10.35 -10.49 6.64
C PHE A 64 -11.62 -10.27 7.47
N LYS A 65 -12.79 -10.47 6.85
CA LYS A 65 -14.09 -10.08 7.44
C LYS A 65 -14.44 -10.71 8.80
N ASN A 66 -13.72 -11.76 9.21
CA ASN A 66 -13.97 -12.48 10.46
C ASN A 66 -12.79 -12.40 11.45
N ASP A 67 -11.67 -11.82 11.06
CA ASP A 67 -10.46 -11.82 11.87
C ASP A 67 -10.32 -10.47 12.58
N THR A 68 -10.04 -10.52 13.89
CA THR A 68 -9.81 -9.32 14.70
C THR A 68 -8.32 -9.07 14.85
N PHE A 69 -7.90 -7.85 14.55
CA PHE A 69 -6.54 -7.39 14.72
C PHE A 69 -6.45 -6.49 15.95
N LYS A 70 -5.54 -6.83 16.86
CA LYS A 70 -5.23 -6.05 18.07
C LYS A 70 -3.99 -5.20 17.83
N PHE A 71 -4.02 -3.94 18.26
CA PHE A 71 -2.88 -3.04 18.13
C PHE A 71 -1.83 -3.29 19.22
N PHE A 72 -0.55 -3.18 18.84
CA PHE A 72 0.57 -3.17 19.76
C PHE A 72 1.60 -2.13 19.32
N SER A 73 2.22 -1.45 20.30
CA SER A 73 3.33 -0.52 20.05
C SER A 73 4.62 -1.21 19.58
N LYS A 74 4.68 -2.54 19.75
CA LYS A 74 5.73 -3.46 19.31
C LYS A 74 5.17 -4.88 19.23
N PRO A 75 5.70 -5.79 18.42
CA PRO A 75 5.25 -7.18 18.41
C PRO A 75 5.29 -7.83 19.81
N PRO A 76 4.26 -8.62 20.18
CA PRO A 76 4.21 -9.35 21.44
C PRO A 76 5.25 -10.47 21.50
N ASP A 77 5.51 -11.18 20.39
CA ASP A 77 6.61 -12.14 20.30
C ASP A 77 7.87 -11.46 19.73
N ARG A 78 8.91 -11.38 20.55
CA ARG A 78 10.21 -10.79 20.22
C ARG A 78 11.29 -11.81 19.88
N GLN A 79 11.01 -13.10 20.03
CA GLN A 79 12.02 -14.15 19.85
C GLN A 79 12.26 -14.48 18.37
N ARG A 80 11.28 -14.17 17.51
CA ARG A 80 11.36 -14.40 16.07
C ARG A 80 11.29 -13.08 15.31
N ARG A 81 11.95 -13.04 14.15
CA ARG A 81 11.80 -11.94 13.20
C ARG A 81 10.35 -11.89 12.73
N THR A 82 9.65 -10.81 13.06
CA THR A 82 8.26 -10.58 12.67
C THR A 82 8.22 -9.78 11.37
N CYS A 83 7.56 -10.30 10.35
CA CYS A 83 7.34 -9.60 9.09
C CYS A 83 5.87 -9.21 8.95
N CYS A 84 5.64 -8.03 8.35
CA CYS A 84 4.33 -7.61 7.92
C CYS A 84 3.85 -8.50 6.78
N HIS A 85 2.68 -9.11 6.92
CA HIS A 85 2.07 -9.97 5.91
C HIS A 85 1.52 -9.16 4.72
N GLY A 86 1.40 -7.84 4.86
CA GLY A 86 0.97 -6.94 3.79
C GLY A 86 2.09 -6.56 2.84
N CYS A 87 3.21 -6.06 3.36
CA CYS A 87 4.33 -5.57 2.54
C CYS A 87 5.58 -6.45 2.58
N GLY A 88 5.63 -7.50 3.40
CA GLY A 88 6.79 -8.37 3.56
C GLY A 88 7.97 -7.76 4.33
N ARG A 89 7.89 -6.50 4.76
CA ARG A 89 8.95 -5.82 5.53
C ARG A 89 8.88 -6.14 7.01
N ASP A 90 9.94 -5.80 7.73
CA ASP A 90 10.04 -6.00 9.17
C ASP A 90 8.97 -5.22 9.94
N ALA A 91 8.23 -5.93 10.78
CA ALA A 91 7.19 -5.40 11.64
C ALA A 91 7.75 -5.23 13.04
N ILE A 92 8.57 -4.19 13.27
CA ILE A 92 9.33 -4.01 14.53
C ILE A 92 8.80 -2.92 15.46
N GLY A 93 7.88 -2.08 14.97
CA GLY A 93 7.28 -0.98 15.71
C GLY A 93 5.79 -1.20 15.92
N PHE A 94 5.00 -0.15 15.66
CA PHE A 94 3.54 -0.23 15.69
C PHE A 94 3.03 -1.28 14.72
N VAL A 95 2.22 -2.21 15.23
CA VAL A 95 1.69 -3.35 14.48
C VAL A 95 0.27 -3.66 14.93
N TYR A 96 -0.52 -4.15 14.00
CA TYR A 96 -1.70 -4.94 14.24
C TYR A 96 -1.33 -6.42 14.20
N HIS A 97 -1.77 -7.19 15.19
CA HIS A 97 -1.61 -8.64 15.23
C HIS A 97 -2.97 -9.32 15.33
N CYS A 98 -3.23 -10.28 14.45
CA CYS A 98 -4.35 -11.18 14.57
C CYS A 98 -3.86 -12.51 15.12
N GLU A 99 -4.42 -12.92 16.26
CA GLU A 99 -4.08 -14.14 16.97
C GLU A 99 -4.58 -15.39 16.22
N ASP A 100 -5.78 -15.30 15.62
CA ASP A 100 -6.43 -16.43 14.95
C ASP A 100 -5.65 -16.93 13.73
N ILE A 101 -5.14 -16.00 12.91
CA ILE A 101 -4.37 -16.33 11.70
C ILE A 101 -2.85 -16.18 11.90
N GLY A 102 -2.41 -15.64 13.04
CA GLY A 102 -1.00 -15.42 13.37
C GLY A 102 -0.31 -14.30 12.57
N TRP A 103 -1.09 -13.38 11.99
CA TRP A 103 -0.54 -12.37 11.07
C TRP A 103 -0.18 -11.07 11.77
N TYR A 104 0.74 -10.35 11.13
CA TYR A 104 1.19 -9.03 11.55
C TYR A 104 1.03 -8.06 10.39
N LEU A 105 0.51 -6.87 10.67
CA LEU A 105 0.36 -5.80 9.69
C LEU A 105 0.83 -4.49 10.29
N HIS A 106 1.60 -3.69 9.56
CA HIS A 106 1.76 -2.28 9.94
C HIS A 106 0.40 -1.57 9.84
N PRO A 107 0.09 -0.56 10.67
CA PRO A 107 -1.17 0.20 10.54
C PRO A 107 -1.42 0.78 9.14
N CYS A 108 -0.37 1.27 8.48
CA CYS A 108 -0.46 1.75 7.09
C CYS A 108 -0.74 0.63 6.07
N CYS A 109 -0.25 -0.60 6.30
CA CYS A 109 -0.54 -1.76 5.46
C CYS A 109 -1.95 -2.30 5.72
N HIS A 110 -2.41 -2.28 6.97
CA HIS A 110 -3.79 -2.61 7.34
C HIS A 110 -4.79 -1.65 6.70
N SER A 111 -4.42 -0.39 6.50
CA SER A 111 -5.32 0.60 5.90
C SER A 111 -5.28 0.59 4.38
N LEU A 112 -4.56 -0.36 3.75
CA LEU A 112 -4.56 -0.48 2.30
C LEU A 112 -5.94 -0.91 1.80
N PRO A 113 -6.49 -0.23 0.79
CA PRO A 113 -7.81 -0.57 0.30
C PRO A 113 -7.82 -1.95 -0.36
N CYS A 114 -8.89 -2.72 -0.15
CA CYS A 114 -9.04 -4.03 -0.78
C CYS A 114 -9.23 -3.93 -2.30
N ARG A 115 -9.64 -2.75 -2.80
CA ARG A 115 -9.89 -2.43 -4.20
C ARG A 115 -9.29 -1.06 -4.55
N LEU A 116 -8.56 -1.00 -5.66
CA LEU A 116 -8.09 0.25 -6.27
C LEU A 116 -8.67 0.35 -7.67
N LYS A 117 -9.20 1.50 -8.05
CA LYS A 117 -9.70 1.75 -9.41
C LYS A 117 -8.85 2.80 -10.09
N PHE A 118 -8.41 2.51 -11.30
CA PHE A 118 -7.73 3.46 -12.18
C PHE A 118 -8.29 3.34 -13.60
N ASP A 119 -8.88 4.43 -14.11
CA ASP A 119 -9.63 4.42 -15.37
C ASP A 119 -10.67 3.26 -15.37
N TYR A 120 -10.65 2.37 -16.37
CA TYR A 120 -11.48 1.17 -16.46
C TYR A 120 -10.84 -0.09 -15.82
N VAL A 121 -9.69 0.03 -15.15
CA VAL A 121 -8.99 -1.10 -14.53
C VAL A 121 -9.23 -1.10 -13.02
N GLU A 122 -9.90 -2.14 -12.54
CA GLU A 122 -10.03 -2.42 -11.10
C GLU A 122 -8.96 -3.43 -10.66
N PHE A 123 -8.20 -3.08 -9.62
CA PHE A 123 -7.25 -3.92 -8.93
C PHE A 123 -7.84 -4.42 -7.62
N ARG A 124 -7.58 -5.68 -7.29
CA ARG A 124 -7.92 -6.29 -6.00
C ARG A 124 -6.68 -6.76 -5.27
N LEU A 125 -6.65 -6.51 -3.97
CA LEU A 125 -5.59 -6.99 -3.09
C LEU A 125 -5.70 -8.51 -2.92
N ARG A 126 -4.57 -9.22 -3.00
CA ARG A 126 -4.46 -10.68 -2.96
C ARG A 126 -3.24 -11.11 -2.17
N ASN A 127 -3.37 -12.16 -1.36
CA ASN A 127 -2.27 -12.69 -0.56
C ASN A 127 -1.26 -13.55 -1.37
N ARG A 128 -1.75 -14.38 -2.30
CA ARG A 128 -0.92 -15.29 -3.09
C ARG A 128 -1.31 -15.20 -4.55
N VAL A 129 -0.33 -14.95 -5.41
CA VAL A 129 -0.54 -14.69 -6.83
C VAL A 129 0.54 -15.37 -7.66
N THR A 130 0.13 -16.11 -8.69
CA THR A 130 1.03 -16.82 -9.60
C THR A 130 1.41 -15.98 -10.82
N SER A 131 0.68 -14.91 -11.11
CA SER A 131 1.07 -13.93 -12.13
C SER A 131 2.28 -13.12 -11.68
N THR A 132 3.13 -12.77 -12.64
CA THR A 132 4.37 -12.03 -12.39
C THR A 132 4.08 -10.57 -12.10
N CYS A 133 4.82 -10.01 -11.14
CA CYS A 133 4.81 -8.58 -10.87
C CYS A 133 5.45 -7.82 -12.03
N LEU A 134 4.78 -6.78 -12.51
CA LEU A 134 5.22 -5.95 -13.65
C LEU A 134 6.56 -5.25 -13.42
N TRP A 135 6.98 -5.06 -12.16
CA TRP A 135 8.22 -4.36 -11.85
C TRP A 135 9.40 -5.30 -11.63
N CYS A 136 9.27 -6.27 -10.73
CA CYS A 136 10.39 -7.17 -10.42
C CYS A 136 10.41 -8.43 -11.29
N ASN A 137 9.37 -8.66 -12.11
CA ASN A 137 9.18 -9.84 -12.96
C ASN A 137 9.22 -11.19 -12.21
N LYS A 138 8.92 -11.17 -10.90
CA LYS A 138 8.81 -12.38 -10.07
C LYS A 138 7.36 -12.63 -9.71
N SER A 139 7.00 -13.90 -9.51
CA SER A 139 5.71 -14.33 -8.96
C SER A 139 5.93 -15.23 -7.75
N TRP A 140 4.86 -15.53 -7.02
CA TRP A 140 4.92 -16.58 -6.02
C TRP A 140 5.17 -17.93 -6.71
N SER A 141 6.19 -18.66 -6.25
CA SER A 141 6.44 -20.05 -6.66
C SER A 141 6.52 -20.95 -5.43
N GLU A 142 5.79 -22.05 -5.47
CA GLU A 142 5.82 -23.07 -4.43
C GLU A 142 7.18 -23.79 -4.44
N GLY A 143 7.84 -23.90 -3.29
CA GLY A 143 9.08 -24.68 -3.16
C GLY A 143 10.40 -23.96 -3.50
N THR A 144 10.41 -22.66 -3.77
CA THR A 144 11.66 -21.87 -3.86
C THR A 144 11.97 -21.10 -2.57
N VAL A 145 13.25 -20.91 -2.26
CA VAL A 145 13.73 -20.21 -1.05
C VAL A 145 13.44 -18.70 -1.12
N SER A 146 13.23 -18.13 -2.31
CA SER A 146 12.80 -16.73 -2.46
C SER A 146 11.28 -16.61 -2.47
N VAL A 147 10.64 -16.96 -1.35
CA VAL A 147 9.21 -16.70 -1.16
C VAL A 147 9.01 -15.20 -1.20
N ILE A 148 8.35 -14.69 -2.24
CA ILE A 148 7.91 -13.29 -2.24
C ILE A 148 6.87 -13.18 -1.11
N GLN A 149 7.22 -12.40 -0.10
CA GLN A 149 6.39 -12.20 1.07
C GLN A 149 5.57 -10.92 0.89
N GLY A 150 4.29 -10.98 1.20
CA GLY A 150 3.39 -9.84 1.12
C GLY A 150 2.28 -9.99 0.10
N TRP A 151 1.37 -9.03 0.11
CA TRP A 151 0.24 -8.96 -0.79
C TRP A 151 0.61 -8.38 -2.14
N SER A 152 -0.29 -8.57 -3.10
CA SER A 152 -0.23 -7.99 -4.44
C SER A 152 -1.56 -7.39 -4.82
N TYR A 153 -1.53 -6.30 -5.55
CA TYR A 153 -2.69 -5.82 -6.28
C TYR A 153 -2.71 -6.49 -7.64
N VAL A 154 -3.84 -7.08 -7.98
CA VAL A 154 -4.05 -7.80 -9.23
C VAL A 154 -5.29 -7.26 -9.92
N SER A 155 -5.13 -6.86 -11.17
CA SER A 155 -6.27 -6.45 -12.02
C SER A 155 -7.30 -7.57 -12.17
N GLU A 156 -8.56 -7.22 -12.35
CA GLU A 156 -9.61 -8.22 -12.59
C GLU A 156 -9.35 -9.08 -13.84
N CYS A 157 -8.76 -8.49 -14.89
CA CYS A 157 -8.34 -9.24 -16.08
C CYS A 157 -7.03 -10.03 -15.89
N LYS A 158 -6.44 -10.03 -14.68
CA LYS A 158 -5.20 -10.74 -14.27
C LYS A 158 -3.94 -10.40 -15.07
N LYS A 159 -4.00 -9.49 -16.04
CA LYS A 159 -2.86 -9.03 -16.85
C LYS A 159 -1.89 -8.17 -16.07
N TYR A 160 -2.39 -7.36 -15.15
CA TYR A 160 -1.58 -6.43 -14.36
C TYR A 160 -1.49 -6.93 -12.91
N ASN A 161 -0.26 -6.99 -12.40
CA ASN A 161 0.07 -7.42 -11.04
C ASN A 161 1.26 -6.60 -10.52
N PHE A 162 1.16 -6.13 -9.28
CA PHE A 162 2.32 -5.60 -8.54
C PHE A 162 2.24 -5.97 -7.06
N HIS A 163 3.37 -6.40 -6.49
CA HIS A 163 3.49 -6.58 -5.05
C HIS A 163 3.33 -5.24 -4.33
N VAL A 164 2.72 -5.22 -3.15
CA VAL A 164 2.62 -4.02 -2.30
C VAL A 164 4.02 -3.46 -2.00
N PHE A 165 4.98 -4.35 -1.70
CA PHE A 165 6.39 -4.00 -1.57
C PHE A 165 6.91 -3.24 -2.79
N CYS A 166 6.76 -3.85 -3.96
CA CYS A 166 7.27 -3.32 -5.22
C CYS A 166 6.68 -1.96 -5.53
N ALA A 167 5.36 -1.81 -5.41
CA ALA A 167 4.70 -0.55 -5.70
C ALA A 167 5.13 0.56 -4.72
N THR A 168 5.40 0.22 -3.47
CA THR A 168 5.97 1.16 -2.48
C THR A 168 7.40 1.57 -2.86
N GLU A 169 8.25 0.65 -3.29
CA GLU A 169 9.61 0.97 -3.75
C GLU A 169 9.62 1.84 -5.01
N MET A 170 8.74 1.53 -5.96
CA MET A 170 8.61 2.31 -7.19
C MET A 170 8.25 3.76 -6.89
N MET A 171 7.32 4.01 -5.97
CA MET A 171 7.01 5.37 -5.54
C MET A 171 8.25 6.12 -5.02
N PHE A 172 9.08 5.46 -4.21
CA PHE A 172 10.30 6.09 -3.69
C PHE A 172 11.31 6.40 -4.78
N GLN A 173 11.48 5.49 -5.75
CA GLN A 173 12.34 5.74 -6.91
C GLN A 173 11.86 6.93 -7.76
N GLU A 174 10.55 7.11 -7.94
CA GLU A 174 10.02 8.25 -8.71
C GLU A 174 10.17 9.58 -7.95
N TYR A 175 10.02 9.57 -6.63
CA TYR A 175 10.33 10.76 -5.82
C TYR A 175 11.79 11.18 -5.94
N GLU A 176 12.73 10.22 -5.95
CA GLU A 176 14.16 10.52 -6.17
C GLU A 176 14.42 11.14 -7.55
N LYS A 177 13.55 10.91 -8.53
CA LYS A 177 13.58 11.54 -9.86
C LYS A 177 12.85 12.89 -9.91
N GLY A 178 12.32 13.37 -8.77
CA GLY A 178 11.64 14.67 -8.66
C GLY A 178 10.14 14.63 -8.97
N VAL A 179 9.52 13.45 -9.08
CA VAL A 179 8.06 13.34 -9.25
C VAL A 179 7.34 13.66 -7.94
N HIS A 180 6.28 14.46 -8.01
CA HIS A 180 5.44 14.78 -6.86
C HIS A 180 4.52 13.59 -6.53
N LEU A 181 4.63 13.03 -5.33
CA LEU A 181 3.77 11.92 -4.88
C LEU A 181 2.47 12.42 -4.22
N GLY A 182 1.50 11.52 -4.03
CA GLY A 182 0.27 11.79 -3.31
C GLY A 182 0.46 11.82 -1.79
N ASN A 183 -0.50 12.36 -1.04
CA ASN A 183 -0.35 12.58 0.40
C ASN A 183 -0.47 11.32 1.27
N SER A 184 -0.86 10.17 0.71
CA SER A 184 -0.91 8.87 1.39
C SER A 184 -0.26 7.78 0.53
N LEU A 185 -0.04 6.59 1.12
CA LEU A 185 0.41 5.42 0.37
C LEU A 185 -0.57 5.08 -0.76
N GLU A 186 -1.88 5.11 -0.48
CA GLU A 186 -2.93 4.92 -1.48
C GLU A 186 -2.84 5.94 -2.63
N GLN A 187 -2.80 7.24 -2.32
CA GLN A 187 -2.75 8.28 -3.36
C GLN A 187 -1.46 8.23 -4.18
N SER A 188 -0.36 7.85 -3.55
CA SER A 188 0.91 7.67 -4.25
C SER A 188 0.91 6.44 -5.15
N LEU A 189 0.31 5.33 -4.69
CA LEU A 189 0.08 4.15 -5.52
C LEU A 189 -0.84 4.50 -6.69
N GLN A 190 -1.89 5.29 -6.46
CA GLN A 190 -2.81 5.73 -7.49
C GLN A 190 -2.09 6.58 -8.54
N GLY A 191 -1.42 7.68 -8.14
CA GLY A 191 -0.64 8.54 -9.03
C GLY A 191 0.39 7.79 -9.87
N PHE A 192 1.07 6.82 -9.26
CA PHE A 192 2.02 5.97 -9.97
C PHE A 192 1.35 5.09 -11.03
N LEU A 193 0.24 4.43 -10.68
CA LEU A 193 -0.52 3.62 -11.63
C LEU A 193 -1.00 4.48 -12.80
N GLU A 194 -1.34 5.75 -12.57
CA GLU A 194 -1.71 6.64 -13.67
C GLU A 194 -0.57 6.90 -14.65
N ILE A 195 0.66 7.08 -14.15
CA ILE A 195 1.84 7.29 -15.00
C ILE A 195 2.18 6.01 -15.76
N TYR A 196 2.30 4.89 -15.03
CA TYR A 196 2.78 3.64 -15.60
C TYR A 196 1.74 2.95 -16.48
N LEU A 197 0.51 2.76 -15.97
CA LEU A 197 -0.57 2.19 -16.76
C LEU A 197 -1.06 3.18 -17.80
N GLY A 198 -1.14 4.48 -17.51
CA GLY A 198 -1.53 5.47 -18.51
C GLY A 198 -0.61 5.45 -19.73
N GLY A 199 0.70 5.23 -19.56
CA GLY A 199 1.61 5.00 -20.69
C GLY A 199 1.30 3.74 -21.49
N ILE A 200 0.97 2.63 -20.81
CA ILE A 200 0.57 1.37 -21.45
C ILE A 200 -0.76 1.53 -22.18
N LEU A 201 -1.75 2.12 -21.52
CA LEU A 201 -3.11 2.30 -22.04
C LEU A 201 -3.15 3.31 -23.19
N LYS A 202 -2.34 4.38 -23.16
CA LYS A 202 -2.21 5.33 -24.26
C LYS A 202 -1.58 4.70 -25.50
N LYS A 203 -0.51 3.91 -25.34
CA LYS A 203 0.08 3.14 -26.44
C LYS A 203 -0.96 2.20 -27.08
N THR A 204 -1.78 1.54 -26.27
CA THR A 204 -2.86 0.70 -26.82
C THR A 204 -3.97 1.49 -27.51
N LYS A 205 -4.21 2.76 -27.14
CA LYS A 205 -5.19 3.66 -27.78
C LYS A 205 -4.67 4.29 -29.08
N GLU A 206 -3.38 4.54 -29.20
CA GLU A 206 -2.77 5.01 -30.47
C GLU A 206 -2.74 3.89 -31.53
N GLU A 207 -2.68 2.63 -31.09
CA GLU A 207 -2.78 1.43 -31.93
C GLU A 207 -4.25 1.02 -32.25
N GLU A 208 -5.27 1.65 -31.63
CA GLU A 208 -6.71 1.37 -31.82
C GLU A 208 -7.31 1.93 -33.13
N TYR A 209 -6.59 2.79 -33.86
CA TYR A 209 -7.05 3.33 -35.15
C TYR A 209 -6.89 2.37 -36.35
N SER A 210 -6.51 1.11 -36.11
CA SER A 210 -6.58 0.03 -37.10
C SER A 210 -7.65 -0.99 -36.70
N ASP A 211 -8.63 -1.22 -37.59
CA ASP A 211 -9.93 -1.90 -37.38
C ASP A 211 -9.93 -3.35 -36.86
N GLU A 212 -8.78 -3.92 -36.53
CA GLU A 212 -8.69 -5.23 -35.90
C GLU A 212 -8.06 -5.01 -34.53
N PHE A 213 -8.81 -4.94 -33.41
CA PHE A 213 -8.25 -5.23 -32.06
C PHE A 213 -9.19 -5.20 -30.86
N CYS A 214 -10.50 -5.45 -31.03
CA CYS A 214 -11.37 -5.63 -29.88
C CYS A 214 -10.83 -6.72 -28.89
N ASN A 215 -9.95 -7.64 -29.34
CA ASN A 215 -9.35 -8.72 -28.54
C ASN A 215 -8.24 -8.32 -27.53
N HIS A 216 -7.73 -7.08 -27.49
CA HIS A 216 -6.49 -6.76 -26.75
C HIS A 216 -6.65 -6.05 -25.39
N GLN A 217 -7.84 -5.54 -25.06
CA GLN A 217 -8.15 -4.92 -23.76
C GLN A 217 -9.15 -5.75 -22.92
N PRO A 218 -8.70 -6.84 -22.27
CA PRO A 218 -9.59 -7.70 -21.51
C PRO A 218 -10.15 -7.03 -20.25
N CYS A 219 -9.48 -6.01 -19.69
CA CYS A 219 -10.05 -5.24 -18.59
C CYS A 219 -11.19 -4.31 -19.06
N LEU A 220 -11.09 -3.69 -20.25
CA LEU A 220 -12.20 -2.91 -20.82
C LEU A 220 -13.39 -3.81 -21.20
N ARG A 221 -13.12 -5.00 -21.76
CA ARG A 221 -14.18 -6.00 -22.02
C ARG A 221 -14.88 -6.47 -20.75
N ALA A 222 -14.12 -6.74 -19.69
CA ALA A 222 -14.69 -7.12 -18.39
C ALA A 222 -15.58 -6.00 -17.83
N TYR A 223 -15.16 -4.74 -17.98
CA TYR A 223 -15.94 -3.58 -17.58
C TYR A 223 -17.25 -3.42 -18.37
N ILE A 224 -17.20 -3.48 -19.71
CA ILE A 224 -18.38 -3.35 -20.57
C ILE A 224 -19.36 -4.53 -20.39
N GLY A 225 -18.86 -5.75 -20.18
CA GLY A 225 -19.69 -6.95 -20.00
C GLY A 225 -20.30 -7.14 -18.61
N SER A 226 -19.99 -6.28 -17.64
CA SER A 226 -20.55 -6.29 -16.27
C SER A 226 -21.50 -5.11 -15.99
N SER A 227 -21.79 -4.31 -17.03
CA SER A 227 -22.71 -3.16 -17.03
C SER A 227 -24.15 -3.58 -17.35
#